data_AF-A0A3N5QN25-F1
#
_entry.id   AF-A0A3N5QN25-F1
#
_cell.length_a   1.000
_cell.length_b   1.000
_cell.length_c   1.000
_cell.angle_alpha   90.00
_cell.angle_beta   90.00
_cell.angle_gamma   90.00
#
_symmetry.space_group_name_H-M   'P 1'
#
loop_
_entity.id
_entity.type
_entity.pdbx_description
1 polymer ?
#
loop_
_entity_poly.entity_id
_entity_poly.type
_entity_poly.pdbx_seq_one_letter_code
_entity_poly.pdbx_strand_id
1 'polypeptide(L)' 'MGSEARKQRLLAGKIKAEQIKATGAEIVLTGCHNCIDQIRDLSKEYGLNIQALHFKEAIAE' A
#
# COMPACT_ATOMS: atom_id res chain seq x y z
N MET A 1 0.85 -13.36 8.82
CA MET A 1 2.32 -13.57 8.84
C MET A 1 2.92 -12.85 10.05
N GLY A 2 3.85 -13.48 10.77
CA GLY A 2 4.33 -13.07 12.10
C GLY A 2 4.89 -11.65 12.21
N SER A 3 4.80 -11.11 13.44
CA SER A 3 5.21 -9.76 13.85
C SER A 3 6.69 -9.47 13.62
N GLU A 4 7.56 -10.47 13.78
CA GLU A 4 9.02 -10.33 13.75
C GLU A 4 9.52 -9.65 12.45
N ALA A 5 9.05 -10.13 11.30
CA ALA A 5 9.49 -9.62 10.01
C ALA A 5 8.69 -8.38 9.53
N ARG A 6 7.71 -7.88 10.29
CA ARG A 6 6.86 -6.76 9.85
C ARG A 6 7.66 -5.48 9.68
N LYS A 7 8.53 -5.13 10.63
CA LYS A 7 9.36 -3.92 10.57
C LYS A 7 10.28 -3.92 9.36
N GLN A 8 10.95 -5.04 9.09
CA GLN A 8 11.84 -5.17 7.93
C GLN A 8 11.08 -5.02 6.61
N ARG A 9 9.88 -5.61 6.49
CA ARG A 9 9.03 -5.47 5.30
C ARG A 9 8.56 -4.03 5.08
N LEU A 10 8.20 -3.32 6.15
CA LEU A 10 7.83 -1.91 6.07
C LEU A 10 9.01 -1.06 5.60
N LEU A 11 10.19 -1.26 6.20
CA LEU A 11 11.42 -0.57 5.80
C LEU A 11 11.77 -0.79 4.33
N ALA A 12 11.71 -2.05 3.85
CA ALA A 12 11.94 -2.36 2.44
C ALA A 12 10.92 -1.69 1.51
N GLY A 13 9.69 -1.43 2.00
CA GLY A 13 8.65 -0.73 1.27
C GLY A 13 8.77 0.79 1.25
N LYS A 14 9.73 1.41 1.96
CA LYS A 14 9.90 2.87 2.02
C LYS A 14 10.02 3.52 0.65
N ILE A 15 10.80 2.93 -0.26
CA ILE A 15 10.97 3.45 -1.62
C ILE A 15 9.63 3.49 -2.39
N LYS A 16 8.77 2.49 -2.20
CA LYS A 16 7.44 2.45 -2.80
C LYS A 16 6.54 3.53 -2.20
N ALA A 17 6.62 3.76 -0.89
CA ALA A 17 5.87 4.82 -0.23
C ALA A 17 6.29 6.22 -0.73
N GLU A 18 7.59 6.45 -0.89
CA GLU A 18 8.14 7.69 -1.45
C GLU A 18 7.70 7.89 -2.90
N GLN A 19 7.74 6.84 -3.72
CA GLN A 19 7.24 6.87 -5.10
C GLN A 19 5.76 7.23 -5.16
N ILE A 20 4.91 6.57 -4.37
CA ILE A 20 3.47 6.88 -4.29
C ILE A 20 3.26 8.35 -3.91
N LYS A 21 3.95 8.82 -2.86
CA LYS A 21 3.85 10.22 -2.42
C LYS A 21 4.26 11.20 -3.51
N ALA A 22 5.31 10.90 -4.27
CA ALA A 22 5.79 11.74 -5.37
C ALA A 22 4.77 11.87 -6.51
N THR A 23 3.88 10.89 -6.70
CA THR A 23 2.83 10.98 -7.72
C THR A 23 1.70 11.94 -7.36
N GLY A 24 1.48 12.22 -6.07
CA GLY A 24 0.31 12.96 -5.59
C GLY A 24 -1.02 12.19 -5.73
N ALA A 25 -0.98 10.89 -6.03
CA ALA A 25 -2.19 10.08 -6.17
C ALA A 25 -2.90 9.87 -4.83
N GLU A 26 -4.23 9.98 -4.84
CA GLU A 26 -5.08 9.70 -3.67
C GLU A 26 -5.55 8.24 -3.62
N ILE A 27 -5.53 7.55 -4.76
CA ILE A 27 -5.97 6.17 -4.91
C ILE A 27 -4.84 5.35 -5.54
N VAL A 28 -4.57 4.18 -4.95
CA VAL A 28 -3.64 3.18 -5.50
C VAL A 28 -4.43 1.91 -5.84
N LEU A 29 -4.53 1.63 -7.14
CA LEU A 29 -5.17 0.41 -7.64
C LEU A 29 -4.19 -0.78 -7.56
N THR A 30 -4.68 -1.95 -7.15
CA THR A 30 -3.84 -3.16 -7.12
C THR A 30 -4.59 -4.46 -7.41
N GLY A 31 -3.83 -5.40 -7.98
CA GLY A 31 -4.27 -6.72 -8.47
C GLY A 31 -4.31 -7.84 -7.43
N CYS A 32 -3.76 -7.62 -6.24
CA CYS A 32 -3.40 -8.71 -5.33
C CYS A 32 -3.72 -8.33 -3.88
N HIS A 33 -4.34 -9.25 -3.14
CA HIS A 33 -4.68 -9.06 -1.73
C HIS A 33 -3.46 -8.69 -0.87
N ASN A 34 -2.32 -9.36 -1.07
CA ASN A 34 -1.08 -9.05 -0.35
C ASN A 34 -0.56 -7.64 -0.67
N CYS A 35 -0.76 -7.18 -1.90
CA CYS A 35 -0.39 -5.82 -2.30
C CYS A 35 -1.32 -4.79 -1.66
N ILE A 36 -2.62 -5.06 -1.54
CA ILE A 36 -3.54 -4.20 -0.77
C ILE A 36 -3.06 -4.05 0.66
N ASP A 37 -2.79 -5.17 1.32
CA ASP A 37 -2.37 -5.16 2.71
C ASP A 37 -1.04 -4.41 2.87
N GLN A 38 -0.06 -4.66 1.99
CA GLN A 38 1.20 -3.92 2.00
C GLN A 38 0.99 -2.42 1.81
N ILE A 39 0.19 -2.00 0.82
CA ILE A 39 -0.04 -0.58 0.53
C ILE A 39 -0.77 0.10 1.70
N ARG A 40 -1.73 -0.57 2.33
CA ARG A 40 -2.41 -0.07 3.53
C ARG A 40 -1.46 0.05 4.72
N ASP A 41 -0.60 -0.94 4.93
CA ASP A 41 0.44 -0.91 5.95
C ASP A 41 1.43 0.25 5.72
N LEU A 42 1.88 0.45 4.47
CA LEU A 42 2.75 1.57 4.10
C LEU A 42 2.06 2.92 4.25
N SER A 43 0.77 3.02 3.90
CA SER A 43 -0.02 4.24 4.07
C SER A 43 -0.09 4.65 5.54
N LYS A 44 -0.31 3.68 6.45
CA LYS A 44 -0.31 3.89 7.91
C LYS A 44 1.07 4.24 8.44
N GLU A 45 2.11 3.53 8.02
CA GLU A 45 3.48 3.72 8.53
C GLU A 45 4.11 5.04 8.07
N TYR A 46 3.89 5.43 6.81
CA TYR A 46 4.55 6.58 6.18
C TYR A 46 3.62 7.79 5.96
N GLY A 47 2.38 7.73 6.46
CA GLY A 47 1.43 8.84 6.42
C GLY A 47 1.05 9.26 4.99
N LEU A 48 0.77 8.28 4.12
CA LEU A 48 0.46 8.55 2.71
C LEU A 48 -0.94 9.10 2.49
N ASN A 49 -1.89 8.81 3.39
CA ASN A 49 -3.30 9.22 3.29
C ASN A 49 -3.98 8.79 1.97
N ILE A 50 -3.62 7.61 1.45
CA ILE A 50 -4.17 7.06 0.21
C ILE A 50 -5.17 5.93 0.46
N GLN A 51 -6.10 5.76 -0.49
CA GLN A 51 -7.00 4.61 -0.58
C GLN A 51 -6.38 3.50 -1.44
N ALA A 52 -6.17 2.33 -0.87
CA ALA A 52 -5.81 1.12 -1.62
C ALA A 52 -7.07 0.38 -2.10
N LEU A 53 -7.25 0.28 -3.42
CA LEU A 53 -8.43 -0.31 -4.05
C LEU A 53 -8.06 -1.57 -4.85
N HIS A 54 -8.82 -2.65 -4.69
CA HIS A 54 -8.64 -3.84 -5.52
C HIS A 54 -9.23 -3.62 -6.91
N PHE A 55 -8.62 -4.14 -7.97
CA PHE A 55 -9.19 -4.04 -9.32
C PHE A 55 -10.63 -4.57 -9.39
N LYS A 56 -10.93 -5.68 -8.70
CA LYS A 56 -12.29 -6.24 -8.61
C LYS A 56 -13.31 -5.23 -8.06
N GLU A 57 -12.91 -4.40 -7.09
CA GLU A 57 -13.79 -3.40 -6.46
C GLU A 57 -13.97 -2.19 -7.37
N ALA A 58 -13.03 -1.96 -8.30
CA ALA A 58 -13.12 -0.88 -9.27
C ALA A 58 -13.96 -1.24 -10.51
N ILE A 59 -14.11 -2.53 -10.81
CA ILE A 59 -14.80 -3.00 -12.03
C ILE A 59 -16.13 -3.70 -11.77
N ALA A 60 -16.37 -4.18 -10.54
CA ALA A 60 -17.64 -4.81 -10.19
C ALA A 60 -18.56 -3.75 -9.58
N GLU A 61 -19.66 -3.48 -10.26
CA GLU A 61 -20.83 -2.74 -9.75
C GLU A 61 -21.61 -3.57 -8.73
#